data_AF-A0A9Q9B748-F1
#
_entry.id   AF-A0A9Q9B748-F1
#
_cell.length_a   1.000
_cell.length_b   1.000
_cell.length_c   1.000
_cell.angle_alpha   90.00
_cell.angle_beta   90.00
_cell.angle_gamma   90.00
#
_symmetry.space_group_name_H-M   'P 1'
#
loop_
_entity.id
_entity.type
_entity.pdbx_description
1 polymer ?
#
loop_
_entity_poly.entity_id
_entity_poly.type
_entity_poly.pdbx_seq_one_letter_code
_entity_poly.pdbx_strand_id
1 'polypeptide(L)'
;MGFTTGLLGGFTLTASILYLSTELHARNRAHQAAHLRQQASLIENIYAPAPPAPPQPDRRIQAGIWETAKDKWNATLEKEVRQVQNVDWQSWTQRAEESVGNLVSRAFDRGKEAAKEVGK
;
A
#
# COMPACT_ATOMS: atom_id res chain seq x y z
N MET A 1 -28.10 30.69 -20.65
CA MET A 1 -26.94 29.93 -20.11
C MET A 1 -26.20 29.08 -21.18
N GLY A 2 -26.39 29.28 -22.49
CA GLY A 2 -25.81 28.40 -23.54
C GLY A 2 -24.38 28.73 -23.99
N PHE A 3 -23.86 29.91 -23.64
CA PHE A 3 -22.51 30.33 -24.05
C PHE A 3 -21.42 29.56 -23.30
N THR A 4 -21.56 29.42 -21.98
CA THR A 4 -20.57 28.74 -21.13
C THR A 4 -20.52 27.24 -21.42
N THR A 5 -21.66 26.62 -21.70
CA THR A 5 -21.72 25.19 -22.06
C THR A 5 -21.12 24.91 -23.44
N GLY A 6 -21.35 25.79 -24.43
CA GLY A 6 -20.74 25.69 -25.76
C GLY A 6 -19.23 25.91 -25.74
N LEU A 7 -18.75 26.91 -24.99
CA LEU A 7 -17.32 27.19 -24.84
C LEU A 7 -16.58 26.03 -24.16
N LEU A 8 -17.14 25.48 -23.08
CA LEU A 8 -16.55 24.33 -22.40
C LEU A 8 -16.55 23.09 -23.29
N GLY A 9 -17.63 22.81 -24.02
CA GLY A 9 -17.71 21.69 -24.96
C GLY A 9 -16.71 21.80 -26.12
N GLY A 10 -16.56 22.99 -26.70
CA GLY A 10 -15.59 23.22 -27.77
C GLY A 10 -14.14 23.11 -27.29
N PHE A 11 -13.85 23.64 -26.09
CA PHE A 11 -12.54 23.53 -25.46
C PHE A 11 -12.18 22.08 -25.15
N THR A 12 -13.08 21.31 -24.53
CA THR A 12 -12.82 19.91 -24.21
C THR A 12 -12.66 19.06 -25.47
N LEU A 13 -13.46 19.29 -26.51
CA LEU A 13 -13.31 18.59 -27.80
C LEU A 13 -11.95 18.87 -28.43
N THR A 14 -11.57 20.14 -28.51
CA THR A 14 -10.30 20.54 -29.13
C THR A 14 -9.10 20.02 -28.33
N ALA A 15 -9.14 20.13 -27.00
CA ALA A 15 -8.13 19.57 -26.11
C ALA A 15 -8.02 18.05 -26.25
N SER A 16 -9.15 17.35 -26.38
CA SER A 16 -9.17 15.90 -26.57
C SER A 16 -8.57 15.48 -27.91
N ILE A 17 -8.91 16.18 -29.00
CA ILE A 17 -8.35 15.93 -30.33
C ILE A 17 -6.84 16.18 -30.32
N LEU A 18 -6.40 17.30 -29.74
CA LEU A 18 -4.99 17.64 -29.65
C LEU A 18 -4.23 16.57 -28.85
N TYR A 19 -4.75 16.19 -27.68
CA TYR A 19 -4.17 15.17 -26.83
C TYR A 19 -4.08 13.81 -27.53
N LEU A 20 -5.15 13.37 -28.19
CA LEU A 20 -5.15 12.07 -28.87
C LEU A 20 -4.19 12.07 -30.05
N SER A 21 -4.09 13.18 -30.78
CA SER A 21 -3.17 13.32 -31.90
C SER A 21 -1.70 13.25 -31.47
N THR A 22 -1.33 13.97 -30.41
CA THR A 22 0.05 13.96 -29.90
C THR A 22 0.43 12.59 -29.35
N GLU A 23 -0.47 11.94 -28.60
CA GLU A 23 -0.25 10.60 -28.06
C GLU A 23 -0.11 9.55 -29.17
N LEU A 24 -0.97 9.60 -30.20
CA LEU A 24 -0.90 8.69 -31.33
C LEU A 24 0.41 8.88 -32.12
N HIS A 25 0.84 10.13 -32.30
CA HIS A 25 2.12 10.43 -32.95
C HIS A 25 3.32 9.89 -32.14
N ALA A 26 3.30 10.07 -30.81
CA ALA A 26 4.35 9.55 -29.93
C ALA A 26 4.44 8.01 -29.98
N ARG A 27 3.28 7.32 -29.92
CA ARG A 27 3.21 5.86 -30.05
C ARG A 27 3.72 5.39 -31.41
N ASN A 28 3.29 6.01 -32.50
CA ASN A 28 3.75 5.64 -33.84
C ASN A 28 5.26 5.77 -33.99
N ARG A 29 5.86 6.86 -33.47
CA ARG A 29 7.33 7.02 -33.50
C ARG A 29 8.04 5.94 -32.70
N ALA A 30 7.51 5.57 -31.52
CA ALA A 30 8.07 4.51 -30.71
C ALA A 30 8.00 3.14 -31.42
N HIS A 31 6.86 2.81 -32.03
CA HIS A 31 6.69 1.58 -32.80
C HIS A 31 7.63 1.50 -34.00
N GLN A 32 7.73 2.58 -34.80
CA GLN A 32 8.63 2.63 -35.94
C GLN A 32 10.09 2.47 -35.50
N ALA A 33 10.51 3.16 -34.44
CA ALA A 33 11.86 3.03 -33.89
C ALA A 33 12.15 1.61 -33.38
N ALA A 34 11.18 0.95 -32.75
CA ALA A 34 11.33 -0.43 -32.29
C ALA A 34 11.52 -1.39 -33.47
N HIS A 35 10.72 -1.27 -34.53
CA HIS A 35 10.87 -2.10 -35.74
C HIS A 35 12.21 -1.88 -36.43
N LEU A 36 12.65 -0.62 -36.58
CA LEU A 36 13.96 -0.32 -37.18
C LEU A 36 15.12 -0.91 -36.35
N ARG A 37 15.06 -0.83 -35.02
CA ARG A 37 16.07 -1.45 -34.14
C ARG A 37 16.07 -2.97 -34.23
N GLN A 38 14.89 -3.59 -34.30
CA GLN A 38 14.76 -5.03 -34.49
C GLN A 38 15.36 -5.46 -35.82
N GLN A 39 15.03 -4.77 -36.92
CA GLN A 39 15.57 -5.06 -38.24
C GLN A 39 17.09 -4.85 -38.28
N ALA A 40 17.59 -3.77 -37.70
CA ALA A 40 19.03 -3.52 -37.60
C ALA A 40 19.72 -4.65 -36.82
N SER A 41 19.17 -5.07 -35.69
CA SER A 41 19.72 -6.16 -34.89
C SER A 41 19.70 -7.50 -35.62
N LEU A 42 18.65 -7.79 -36.42
CA LEU A 42 18.60 -9.00 -37.25
C LEU A 42 19.66 -8.99 -38.34
N ILE A 43 19.83 -7.86 -39.04
CA ILE A 43 20.86 -7.71 -40.08
C ILE A 43 22.26 -7.83 -39.47
N GLU A 44 22.49 -7.18 -38.33
CA GLU A 44 23.74 -7.27 -37.58
C GLU A 44 24.02 -8.71 -37.18
N ASN A 45 23.03 -9.45 -36.67
CA ASN A 45 23.21 -10.84 -36.28
C ASN A 45 23.47 -11.79 -37.46
N ILE A 46 23.00 -11.47 -38.68
CA ILE A 46 23.32 -12.25 -39.89
C ILE A 46 24.76 -11.98 -40.33
N TYR A 47 25.20 -10.72 -40.30
CA TYR A 47 26.53 -10.32 -40.76
C TYR A 47 27.65 -10.63 -39.75
N ALA A 48 27.38 -10.36 -38.47
CA ALA A 48 28.29 -10.52 -37.35
C ALA A 48 27.50 -11.12 -36.16
N PRO A 49 27.25 -12.44 -36.18
CA PRO A 49 26.50 -13.10 -35.11
C PRO A 49 27.17 -12.86 -33.76
N ALA A 50 26.38 -12.52 -32.76
CA ALA A 50 26.89 -12.31 -31.42
C ALA A 50 27.56 -13.61 -30.91
N PRO A 51 28.69 -13.51 -30.20
CA PRO A 51 29.33 -14.68 -29.62
C PRO A 51 28.36 -15.40 -28.68
N PRO A 52 28.45 -16.74 -28.56
CA PRO A 52 27.56 -17.51 -27.70
C PRO A 52 27.60 -16.94 -26.28
N ALA A 53 26.42 -16.75 -25.69
CA ALA A 53 26.33 -16.23 -24.33
C ALA A 53 27.14 -17.15 -23.39
N PRO A 54 27.91 -16.58 -22.45
CA PRO A 54 28.59 -17.39 -21.46
C PRO A 54 27.56 -18.25 -20.72
N PRO A 55 27.92 -19.48 -20.30
CA PRO A 55 27.02 -20.36 -19.57
C PRO A 55 26.43 -19.57 -18.40
N GLN A 56 25.10 -19.49 -18.34
CA GLN A 56 24.46 -18.76 -17.24
C GLN A 56 24.90 -19.44 -15.94
N PRO A 57 25.47 -18.68 -14.98
CA PRO A 57 25.73 -19.26 -13.68
C PRO A 57 24.39 -19.76 -13.14
N ASP A 58 24.37 -21.00 -12.66
CA ASP A 58 23.21 -21.58 -12.00
C ASP A 58 22.61 -20.52 -11.09
N ARG A 59 21.36 -20.12 -11.36
CA ARG A 59 20.65 -19.15 -10.54
C ARG A 59 20.35 -19.81 -9.20
N ARG A 60 21.36 -19.93 -8.36
CA ARG A 60 21.22 -20.12 -6.92
C ARG A 60 20.66 -18.80 -6.42
N ILE A 61 19.34 -18.70 -6.43
CA ILE A 61 18.65 -17.68 -5.64
C ILE A 61 19.00 -18.02 -4.20
N GLN A 62 20.08 -17.45 -3.68
CA GLN A 62 20.19 -17.28 -2.24
C GLN A 62 19.01 -16.39 -1.90
N ALA A 63 17.97 -16.96 -1.28
CA ALA A 63 16.80 -16.23 -0.83
C ALA A 63 17.29 -14.94 -0.19
N GLY A 64 16.92 -13.80 -0.79
CA GLY A 64 17.47 -12.54 -0.37
C GLY A 64 17.14 -12.30 1.10
N ILE A 65 18.02 -11.61 1.82
CA ILE A 65 17.76 -11.17 3.21
C ILE A 65 16.37 -10.55 3.37
N TRP A 66 15.84 -9.94 2.30
CA TRP A 66 14.49 -9.37 2.22
C TRP A 66 13.36 -10.40 2.23
N GLU A 67 13.52 -11.49 1.47
CA GLU A 67 12.54 -12.60 1.45
C GLU A 67 12.53 -13.31 2.80
N THR A 68 13.71 -13.57 3.37
CA THR A 68 13.83 -14.15 4.73
C THR A 68 13.30 -13.22 5.82
N ALA A 69 13.45 -11.90 5.68
CA ALA A 69 12.90 -10.92 6.62
C ALA A 69 11.37 -10.87 6.56
N LYS A 70 10.78 -10.97 5.36
CA LYS A 70 9.34 -11.01 5.18
C LYS A 70 8.71 -12.26 5.81
N ASP A 71 9.34 -13.41 5.63
CA ASP A 71 8.87 -14.66 6.21
C ASP A 71 8.95 -14.65 7.75
N LYS A 72 10.05 -14.10 8.30
CA LYS A 72 10.20 -13.91 9.75
C LYS A 72 9.22 -12.90 10.33
N TRP A 73 8.95 -11.82 9.60
CA TRP A 73 7.94 -10.84 10.00
C TRP A 73 6.56 -11.50 10.05
N ASN A 74 6.14 -12.17 8.98
CA ASN A 74 4.83 -12.80 8.92
C ASN A 74 4.63 -13.83 10.03
N ALA A 75 5.64 -14.64 10.33
CA ALA A 75 5.60 -15.60 11.44
C ALA A 75 5.47 -14.91 12.82
N THR A 76 6.06 -13.73 12.97
CA THR A 76 5.98 -12.95 14.22
C THR A 76 4.60 -12.31 14.38
N LEU A 77 4.06 -11.71 13.30
CA LEU A 77 2.71 -11.14 13.30
C LEU A 77 1.64 -12.20 13.57
N GLU A 78 1.73 -13.38 12.96
CA GLU A 78 0.78 -14.46 13.20
C GLU A 78 0.78 -14.88 14.67
N LYS A 79 1.97 -14.97 15.29
CA LYS A 79 2.12 -15.31 16.70
C LYS A 79 1.53 -14.25 17.62
N GLU A 80 1.77 -12.97 17.34
CA GLU A 80 1.23 -11.85 18.13
C GLU A 80 -0.30 -11.76 18.00
N VAL A 81 -0.83 -11.85 16.78
CA VAL A 81 -2.28 -11.85 16.53
C VAL A 81 -2.96 -13.02 17.23
N ARG A 82 -2.34 -14.21 17.18
CA ARG A 82 -2.87 -15.40 17.86
C ARG A 82 -2.81 -15.29 19.38
N GLN A 83 -1.80 -14.59 19.93
CA GLN A 83 -1.78 -14.27 21.35
C GLN A 83 -2.88 -13.29 21.73
N VAL A 84 -3.11 -12.23 20.96
CA VAL A 84 -4.18 -11.25 21.22
C VAL A 84 -5.58 -11.87 21.12
N GLN A 85 -5.77 -12.84 20.22
CA GLN A 85 -7.03 -13.58 20.10
C GLN A 85 -7.26 -14.58 21.25
N ASN A 86 -6.19 -15.17 21.79
CA ASN A 86 -6.29 -16.10 22.91
C ASN A 86 -6.32 -15.41 24.29
N VAL A 87 -6.05 -14.11 24.35
CA VAL A 87 -6.23 -13.33 25.58
C VAL A 87 -7.73 -13.23 25.85
N ASP A 88 -8.14 -13.79 26.98
CA ASP A 88 -9.53 -13.79 27.42
C ASP A 88 -9.95 -12.38 27.85
N TRP A 89 -10.45 -11.61 26.88
CA TRP A 89 -10.92 -10.24 27.02
C TRP A 89 -11.99 -10.10 28.10
N GLN A 90 -12.80 -11.14 28.32
CA GLN A 90 -13.84 -11.14 29.33
C GLN A 90 -13.27 -11.05 30.75
N SER A 91 -12.15 -11.73 31.02
CA SER A 91 -11.43 -11.64 32.29
C SER A 91 -10.78 -10.27 32.52
N TRP A 92 -10.39 -9.59 31.43
CA TRP A 92 -9.77 -8.26 31.49
C TRP A 92 -10.81 -7.17 31.77
N THR A 93 -11.98 -7.27 31.14
CA THR A 93 -13.11 -6.37 31.38
C THR A 93 -13.61 -6.48 32.81
N GLN A 94 -13.74 -7.69 33.36
CA GLN A 94 -14.16 -7.88 34.76
C GLN A 94 -13.20 -7.23 35.76
N ARG A 95 -11.88 -7.34 35.54
CA ARG A 95 -10.87 -6.68 36.38
C ARG A 95 -10.88 -5.16 36.24
N ALA A 96 -11.17 -4.65 35.05
CA ALA A 96 -11.33 -3.22 34.81
C ALA A 96 -12.60 -2.67 35.49
N GLU A 97 -13.72 -3.41 35.42
CA GLU A 97 -14.97 -3.08 36.11
C GLU A 97 -14.81 -3.07 37.63
N GLU A 98 -14.11 -4.06 38.21
CA GLU A 98 -13.81 -4.09 39.65
C GLU A 98 -12.91 -2.92 40.07
N SER A 99 -11.88 -2.58 39.28
CA SER A 99 -10.98 -1.46 39.60
C SER A 99 -11.69 -0.11 39.50
N VAL A 100 -12.55 0.08 38.50
CA VAL A 100 -13.33 1.31 38.33
C VAL A 100 -14.41 1.41 39.39
N GLY A 101 -15.12 0.32 39.68
CA GLY A 101 -16.14 0.26 40.72
C GLY A 101 -15.60 0.59 42.11
N ASN A 102 -14.41 0.06 42.45
CA ASN A 102 -13.76 0.34 43.72
C ASN A 102 -13.29 1.80 43.86
N LEU A 103 -12.87 2.43 42.76
CA LEU A 103 -12.48 3.85 42.76
C LEU A 103 -13.70 4.77 42.88
N VAL A 104 -14.78 4.44 42.17
CA VAL A 104 -16.04 5.19 42.19
C VAL A 104 -16.71 5.08 43.56
N SER A 105 -16.78 3.88 44.15
CA SER A 105 -17.34 3.70 45.50
C SER A 105 -16.57 4.52 46.53
N ARG A 106 -15.23 4.46 46.52
CA ARG A 106 -14.40 5.25 47.45
C ARG A 106 -14.59 6.76 47.28
N ALA A 107 -14.83 7.23 46.06
CA ALA A 107 -15.09 8.65 45.80
C ALA A 107 -16.48 9.08 46.32
N PHE A 108 -17.51 8.24 46.13
CA PHE A 108 -18.85 8.50 46.64
C PHE A 108 -18.95 8.40 48.16
N ASP A 109 -18.24 7.44 48.77
CA ASP A 109 -18.19 7.27 50.23
C ASP A 109 -17.49 8.47 50.88
N ARG A 110 -16.36 8.94 50.33
CA ARG A 110 -15.71 10.19 50.77
C ARG A 110 -16.62 11.42 50.57
N GLY A 111 -17.39 11.47 49.48
CA GLY A 111 -18.35 12.55 49.23
C GLY A 111 -19.49 12.59 50.26
N LYS A 112 -19.99 11.42 50.68
CA LYS A 112 -21.02 11.31 51.73
C LYS A 112 -20.51 11.65 53.12
N GLU A 113 -19.27 11.30 53.46
CA GLU A 113 -18.65 11.69 54.73
C GLU A 113 -18.43 13.20 54.82
N ALA A 114 -17.93 13.82 53.74
CA ALA A 114 -17.79 15.28 53.66
C ALA A 114 -19.14 16.02 53.72
N ALA A 115 -20.21 15.48 53.12
CA ALA A 115 -21.55 16.05 53.22
C ALA A 115 -22.17 15.93 54.62
N LYS A 116 -21.76 14.93 55.42
CA LYS A 116 -22.20 14.76 56.81
C LYS A 116 -21.46 15.68 57.78
N GLU A 117 -20.19 15.99 57.53
CA GLU A 117 -19.43 16.95 58.34
C GLU A 117 -19.85 18.41 58.11
N VAL A 118 -20.33 18.76 56.91
CA VAL A 118 -20.80 20.12 56.58
C VAL A 118 -22.26 20.37 57.03
N GLY A 119 -23.00 19.30 57.37
CA GLY A 119 -24.43 19.35 57.74
C GLY A 119 -24.72 19.32 59.25
N LYS A 120 -23.75 19.61 60.13
CA LYS A 120 -23.93 19.60 61.59
C LYS A 120 -23.58 20.93 62.22
#